data_AF-A0A1S6L7S1-F1
#
_entry.id   AF-A0A1S6L7S1-F1
#
_cell.length_a   1.000
_cell.length_b   1.000
_cell.length_c   1.000
_cell.angle_alpha   90.00
_cell.angle_beta   90.00
_cell.angle_gamma   90.00
#
_symmetry.space_group_name_H-M   'P 1'
#
loop_
_entity.id
_entity.type
_entity.pdbx_description
1 polymer ?
#
loop_
_entity_poly.entity_id
_entity_poly.type
_entity_poly.pdbx_seq_one_letter_code
_entity_poly.pdbx_strand_id
1 'polypeptide(L)'
;MKCGLTDTETCMRAVTLALSSRSTVIRVQSSGSVFVNQILSQLPLYTAEVTVFKPSSFYIVIQTTLGVQLQIQLSPVMQIYITAISSYKGTTCGLCGNYNDVQADEFRVISGLVEGTAVAFANTWKTMSSCPDVKTSFENPCSLSIENEKNAQHWCSMLSDPKGVFSPCHSEIRPDTYKTNCMYDSCNCEKSEDCMCAAV
;
A
#
# COMPACT_ATOMS: atom_id res chain seq x y z
N MET A 1 -6.95 -4.15 -7.61
CA MET A 1 -7.81 -5.09 -8.38
C MET A 1 -8.91 -5.58 -7.47
N LYS A 2 -10.12 -5.82 -8.01
CA LYS A 2 -11.21 -6.41 -7.21
C LYS A 2 -10.76 -7.74 -6.60
N CYS A 3 -11.03 -7.91 -5.31
CA CYS A 3 -10.74 -9.13 -4.57
C CYS A 3 -11.93 -9.65 -3.76
N GLY A 4 -12.95 -8.82 -3.52
CA GLY A 4 -14.23 -9.24 -2.94
C GLY A 4 -15.38 -9.20 -3.94
N LEU A 5 -16.59 -9.03 -3.40
CA LEU A 5 -17.88 -9.07 -4.09
C LEU A 5 -18.25 -7.71 -4.73
N THR A 6 -17.86 -6.60 -4.13
CA THR A 6 -18.16 -5.23 -4.58
C THR A 6 -16.97 -4.60 -5.31
N ASP A 7 -17.21 -3.49 -6.01
CA ASP A 7 -16.13 -2.78 -6.71
C ASP A 7 -15.25 -1.94 -5.77
N THR A 8 -15.70 -1.70 -4.53
CA THR A 8 -14.93 -1.03 -3.48
C THR A 8 -13.97 -2.00 -2.76
N GLU A 9 -14.18 -3.30 -2.89
CA GLU A 9 -13.33 -4.36 -2.32
C GLU A 9 -12.12 -4.64 -3.24
N THR A 10 -11.04 -3.88 -3.03
CA THR A 10 -9.82 -3.99 -3.84
C THR A 10 -8.58 -4.38 -3.04
N CYS A 11 -7.69 -5.13 -3.69
CA CYS A 11 -6.44 -5.61 -3.10
C CYS A 11 -5.25 -5.40 -4.03
N MET A 12 -4.05 -5.30 -3.42
CA MET A 12 -2.76 -5.43 -4.11
C MET A 12 -2.52 -6.90 -4.48
N ARG A 13 -2.00 -7.13 -5.69
CA ARG A 13 -1.82 -8.49 -6.25
C ARG A 13 -0.39 -8.76 -6.69
N ALA A 14 0.33 -7.71 -7.07
CA ALA A 14 1.73 -7.81 -7.41
C ALA A 14 2.40 -6.43 -7.27
N VAL A 15 3.70 -6.46 -7.02
CA VAL A 15 4.59 -5.31 -7.06
C VAL A 15 5.60 -5.57 -8.17
N THR A 16 5.80 -4.60 -9.06
CA THR A 16 6.80 -4.69 -10.13
C THR A 16 7.82 -3.57 -9.97
N LEU A 17 9.09 -3.92 -9.83
CA LEU A 17 10.22 -3.00 -9.84
C LEU A 17 10.94 -3.13 -11.17
N ALA A 18 11.13 -2.03 -11.89
CA ALA A 18 11.90 -1.98 -13.13
C ALA A 18 13.09 -1.04 -12.97
N LEU A 19 14.30 -1.54 -13.25
CA LEU A 19 15.57 -0.83 -13.13
C LEU A 19 16.30 -0.78 -14.47
N SER A 20 17.34 0.05 -14.56
CA SER A 20 18.24 0.16 -15.74
C SER A 20 17.50 0.26 -17.07
N SER A 21 16.57 1.21 -17.19
CA SER A 21 15.74 1.39 -18.38
C SER A 21 14.95 0.12 -18.78
N ARG A 22 14.51 -0.66 -17.78
CA ARG A 22 13.74 -1.92 -17.89
C ARG A 22 14.53 -3.15 -18.34
N SER A 23 15.86 -3.14 -18.26
CA SER A 23 16.67 -4.35 -18.48
C SER A 23 16.53 -5.38 -17.34
N THR A 24 16.28 -4.90 -16.12
CA THR A 24 16.03 -5.72 -14.93
C THR A 24 14.62 -5.44 -14.43
N VAL A 25 13.72 -6.43 -14.53
CA VAL A 25 12.33 -6.35 -14.06
C VAL A 25 12.08 -7.43 -13.03
N ILE A 26 11.77 -7.01 -11.80
CA ILE A 26 11.46 -7.89 -10.68
C ILE A 26 9.97 -7.77 -10.38
N ARG A 27 9.26 -8.89 -10.35
CA ARG A 27 7.85 -8.95 -10.01
C ARG A 27 7.63 -9.87 -8.81
N VAL A 28 7.04 -9.34 -7.75
CA VAL A 28 6.62 -10.09 -6.57
C VAL A 28 5.11 -10.22 -6.62
N GLN A 29 4.60 -11.46 -6.62
CA GLN A 29 3.16 -11.73 -6.58
C GLN A 29 2.69 -11.90 -5.13
N SER A 30 1.38 -11.73 -4.88
CA SER A 30 0.78 -11.92 -3.55
C SER A 30 0.93 -13.35 -2.99
N SER A 31 1.24 -14.34 -3.84
CA SER A 31 1.63 -15.70 -3.43
C SER A 31 3.01 -15.78 -2.78
N GLY A 32 3.80 -14.70 -2.85
CA GLY A 32 5.22 -14.69 -2.47
C GLY A 32 6.17 -15.17 -3.59
N SER A 33 5.65 -15.54 -4.76
CA SER A 33 6.47 -15.90 -5.92
C SER A 33 7.20 -14.66 -6.47
N VAL A 34 8.51 -14.80 -6.68
CA VAL A 34 9.37 -13.75 -7.24
C VAL A 34 9.83 -14.12 -8.64
N PHE A 35 9.64 -13.21 -9.59
CA PHE A 35 10.07 -13.37 -10.97
C PHE A 35 11.10 -12.31 -11.33
N VAL A 36 12.18 -12.71 -12.01
CA VAL A 36 13.17 -11.80 -12.59
C VAL A 36 13.11 -11.98 -14.09
N ASN A 37 12.79 -10.92 -14.83
CA ASN A 37 12.64 -10.96 -16.28
C ASN A 37 11.73 -12.13 -16.74
N GLN A 38 10.59 -12.31 -16.05
CA GLN A 38 9.60 -13.39 -16.25
C GLN A 38 10.02 -14.80 -15.81
N ILE A 39 11.23 -14.98 -15.27
CA ILE A 39 11.72 -16.27 -14.80
C ILE A 39 11.50 -16.39 -13.30
N LEU A 40 10.80 -17.46 -12.87
CA LEU A 40 10.61 -17.76 -11.45
C LEU A 40 11.98 -17.95 -10.78
N SER A 41 12.23 -17.17 -9.73
CA SER A 41 13.51 -17.09 -9.05
C SER A 41 13.38 -17.49 -7.59
N GLN A 42 14.36 -18.23 -7.07
CA GLN A 42 14.44 -18.56 -5.66
C GLN A 42 15.16 -17.46 -4.88
N LEU A 43 14.81 -17.32 -3.60
CA LEU A 43 15.42 -16.36 -2.69
C LEU A 43 16.39 -17.07 -1.72
N PRO A 44 17.48 -16.42 -1.30
CA PRO A 44 17.89 -15.06 -1.67
C PRO A 44 18.44 -14.96 -3.09
N LEU A 45 18.21 -13.81 -3.72
CA LEU A 45 18.69 -13.46 -5.05
C LEU A 45 19.62 -12.25 -4.93
N TYR A 46 20.78 -12.34 -5.58
CA TYR A 46 21.75 -11.26 -5.67
C TYR A 46 22.07 -10.99 -7.14
N THR A 47 21.99 -9.72 -7.52
CA THR A 47 22.44 -9.23 -8.82
C THR A 47 23.35 -8.02 -8.62
N ALA A 48 23.88 -7.45 -9.71
CA ALA A 48 24.69 -6.24 -9.62
C ALA A 48 23.89 -5.02 -9.12
N GLU A 49 22.56 -5.01 -9.31
CA GLU A 49 21.70 -3.86 -9.00
C GLU A 49 20.83 -4.08 -7.77
N VAL A 50 20.53 -5.33 -7.43
CA VAL A 50 19.57 -5.66 -6.37
C VAL A 50 20.00 -6.82 -5.49
N THR A 51 19.54 -6.76 -4.25
CA THR A 51 19.47 -7.89 -3.34
C THR A 51 18.02 -8.12 -2.96
N VAL A 52 17.50 -9.32 -3.21
CA VAL A 52 16.14 -9.71 -2.86
C VAL A 52 16.19 -10.88 -1.89
N PHE A 53 15.56 -10.74 -0.73
CA PHE A 53 15.60 -11.78 0.29
C PHE A 53 14.30 -11.81 1.10
N LYS A 54 14.13 -12.93 1.81
CA LYS A 54 12.95 -13.23 2.62
C LYS A 54 13.36 -13.30 4.09
N PRO A 55 13.32 -12.20 4.85
CA PRO A 55 13.74 -12.22 6.26
C PRO A 55 12.79 -13.04 7.16
N SER A 56 11.54 -13.26 6.75
CA SER A 56 10.59 -14.12 7.44
C SER A 56 9.55 -14.70 6.47
N SER A 57 8.68 -15.59 6.94
CA SER A 57 7.60 -16.17 6.14
C SER A 57 6.69 -15.14 5.46
N PHE A 58 6.55 -13.94 6.03
CA PHE A 58 5.58 -12.93 5.63
C PHE A 58 6.17 -11.71 4.93
N TYR A 59 7.49 -11.57 4.88
CA TYR A 59 8.12 -10.38 4.30
C TYR A 59 9.12 -10.73 3.20
N ILE A 60 9.11 -9.93 2.13
CA ILE A 60 10.14 -9.90 1.10
C ILE A 60 10.75 -8.50 1.09
N VAL A 61 12.07 -8.41 1.09
CA VAL A 61 12.79 -7.15 1.01
C VAL A 61 13.58 -7.11 -0.30
N ILE A 62 13.46 -6.00 -1.04
CA ILE A 62 14.27 -5.69 -2.21
C ILE A 62 15.09 -4.45 -1.89
N GLN A 63 16.41 -4.62 -1.84
CA GLN A 63 17.37 -3.53 -1.70
C GLN A 63 17.98 -3.24 -3.06
N THR A 64 17.95 -1.99 -3.50
CA THR A 64 18.59 -1.55 -4.74
C THR A 64 19.87 -0.78 -4.43
N THR A 65 20.86 -0.85 -5.33
CA THR A 65 22.08 -0.03 -5.21
C THR A 65 21.82 1.47 -5.44
N LEU A 66 20.66 1.83 -5.99
CA LEU A 66 20.24 3.21 -6.24
C LEU A 66 19.70 3.92 -5.00
N GLY A 67 19.60 3.26 -3.84
CA GLY A 67 19.09 3.86 -2.61
C GLY A 67 17.56 3.87 -2.51
N VAL A 68 16.88 3.00 -3.27
CA VAL A 68 15.46 2.67 -3.06
C VAL A 68 15.37 1.27 -2.42
N GLN A 69 14.55 1.14 -1.37
CA GLN A 69 14.24 -0.13 -0.73
C GLN A 69 12.73 -0.36 -0.77
N LEU A 70 12.34 -1.59 -1.10
CA LEU A 70 10.96 -2.07 -0.98
C LEU A 70 10.90 -3.13 0.11
N GLN A 71 9.97 -2.97 1.04
CA GLN A 71 9.55 -4.02 1.97
C GLN A 71 8.11 -4.41 1.64
N ILE A 72 7.92 -5.67 1.29
CA ILE A 72 6.63 -6.21 0.85
C ILE A 72 6.17 -7.20 1.91
N GLN A 73 5.07 -6.87 2.58
CA GLN A 73 4.35 -7.77 3.45
C GLN A 73 3.38 -8.62 2.61
N LEU A 74 3.33 -9.92 2.88
CA LEU A 74 2.50 -10.88 2.15
C LEU A 74 1.23 -11.28 2.92
N SER A 75 1.26 -11.19 4.25
CA SER A 75 0.20 -11.68 5.15
C SER A 75 -0.01 -10.69 6.31
N PRO A 76 -1.24 -10.48 6.80
CA PRO A 76 -2.50 -11.10 6.34
C PRO A 76 -2.99 -10.59 4.98
N VAL A 77 -2.65 -9.35 4.63
CA VAL A 77 -2.89 -8.76 3.30
C VAL A 77 -1.58 -8.25 2.70
N MET A 78 -1.52 -8.20 1.36
CA MET A 78 -0.31 -7.72 0.68
C MET A 78 -0.17 -6.20 0.82
N GLN A 79 0.91 -5.73 1.47
CA GLN A 79 1.23 -4.30 1.65
C GLN A 79 2.65 -4.01 1.14
N ILE A 80 2.92 -2.74 0.82
CA ILE A 80 4.24 -2.29 0.38
C ILE A 80 4.66 -1.05 1.17
N TYR A 81 5.92 -1.04 1.57
CA TYR A 81 6.61 0.11 2.14
C TYR A 81 7.79 0.44 1.23
N ILE A 82 7.84 1.68 0.75
CA ILE A 82 8.91 2.17 -0.13
C ILE A 82 9.70 3.20 0.66
N THR A 83 11.03 3.01 0.71
CA THR A 83 11.95 3.98 1.29
C THR A 83 12.91 4.44 0.21
N ALA A 84 13.03 5.76 0.05
CA ALA A 84 13.98 6.38 -0.86
C ALA A 84 14.93 7.29 -0.09
N ILE A 85 16.22 7.25 -0.44
CA ILE A 85 17.20 8.17 0.13
C ILE A 85 16.89 9.63 -0.25
N SER A 86 17.40 10.57 0.54
CA SER A 86 17.12 12.01 0.41
C SER A 86 17.55 12.61 -0.94
N SER A 87 18.43 11.95 -1.72
CA SER A 87 18.79 12.42 -3.06
C SER A 87 17.62 12.39 -4.05
N TYR A 88 16.54 11.66 -3.74
CA TYR A 88 15.31 11.64 -4.54
C TYR A 88 14.33 12.77 -4.20
N LYS A 89 14.67 13.64 -3.24
CA LYS A 89 13.78 14.72 -2.80
C LYS A 89 13.48 15.67 -3.96
N GLY A 90 12.20 15.88 -4.24
CA GLY A 90 11.73 16.72 -5.35
C GLY A 90 11.91 16.11 -6.75
N THR A 91 12.38 14.87 -6.87
CA THR A 91 12.63 14.22 -8.16
C THR A 91 11.74 12.99 -8.39
N THR A 92 10.89 12.61 -7.44
CA THR A 92 9.95 11.50 -7.63
C THR A 92 8.70 11.98 -8.36
N CYS A 93 7.97 11.02 -8.90
CA CYS A 93 6.62 11.23 -9.39
C CYS A 93 5.85 9.91 -9.31
N GLY A 94 4.52 9.97 -9.28
CA GLY A 94 3.66 8.81 -9.16
C GLY A 94 2.61 9.00 -8.07
N LEU A 95 1.94 7.91 -7.71
CA LEU A 95 0.93 7.90 -6.63
C LEU A 95 1.51 8.25 -5.26
N CYS A 96 2.82 8.12 -5.07
CA CYS A 96 3.54 8.49 -3.85
C CYS A 96 4.07 9.94 -3.87
N GLY A 97 3.70 10.72 -4.89
CA GLY A 97 4.03 12.15 -4.91
C GLY A 97 5.42 12.51 -5.40
N ASN A 98 5.83 13.74 -5.14
CA ASN A 98 7.09 14.32 -5.60
C ASN A 98 8.19 14.41 -4.53
N TYR A 99 7.88 14.02 -3.29
CA TYR A 99 8.80 13.98 -2.16
C TYR A 99 9.50 15.32 -1.92
N ASN A 100 8.77 16.44 -1.90
CA ASN A 100 9.34 17.79 -1.70
C ASN A 100 8.97 18.44 -0.34
N ASP A 101 8.33 17.69 0.55
CA ASP A 101 7.75 18.13 1.84
C ASP A 101 6.54 19.09 1.74
N VAL A 102 5.91 19.21 0.57
CA VAL A 102 4.77 20.10 0.32
C VAL A 102 3.50 19.28 0.07
N GLN A 103 2.74 19.02 1.12
CA GLN A 103 1.50 18.23 1.03
C GLN A 103 0.47 18.79 0.02
N ALA A 104 0.48 20.12 -0.18
CA ALA A 104 -0.49 20.80 -1.05
C ALA A 104 -0.34 20.47 -2.54
N ASP A 105 0.80 19.90 -2.98
CA ASP A 105 1.04 19.58 -4.38
C ASP A 105 1.27 18.09 -4.67
N GLU A 106 0.93 17.22 -3.70
CA GLU A 106 1.06 15.76 -3.85
C GLU A 106 0.16 15.19 -4.95
N PHE A 107 -0.93 15.88 -5.30
CA PHE A 107 -1.81 15.53 -6.42
C PHE A 107 -1.39 16.16 -7.75
N ARG A 108 -0.11 16.52 -7.89
CA ARG A 108 0.44 17.02 -9.15
C ARG A 108 0.57 15.91 -10.19
N VAL A 109 -0.05 16.12 -11.35
CA VAL A 109 -0.03 15.18 -12.48
C VAL A 109 1.10 15.52 -13.47
N ILE A 110 1.35 14.64 -14.45
CA ILE A 110 2.45 14.76 -15.42
C ILE A 110 2.39 16.09 -16.22
N SER A 111 1.20 16.65 -16.45
CA SER A 111 1.04 17.96 -17.11
C SER A 111 1.45 19.15 -16.24
N GLY A 112 1.78 18.93 -14.96
CA GLY A 112 2.18 19.96 -14.00
C GLY A 112 1.03 20.56 -13.20
N LEU A 113 -0.22 20.28 -13.57
CA LEU A 113 -1.43 20.69 -12.84
C LEU A 113 -1.60 19.90 -11.53
N VAL A 114 -2.31 20.48 -10.56
CA VAL A 114 -2.66 19.81 -9.29
C VAL A 114 -4.15 19.48 -9.32
N GLU A 115 -4.48 18.21 -9.18
CA GLU A 115 -5.86 17.74 -9.18
C GLU A 115 -6.55 18.01 -7.83
N GLY A 116 -7.86 18.29 -7.87
CA GLY A 116 -8.64 18.60 -6.67
C GLY A 116 -9.07 17.38 -5.85
N THR A 117 -8.94 16.16 -6.40
CA THR A 117 -9.38 14.93 -5.74
C THR A 117 -8.39 13.78 -5.97
N ALA A 118 -8.30 12.87 -4.99
CA ALA A 118 -7.45 11.69 -5.07
C ALA A 118 -7.79 10.77 -6.26
N VAL A 119 -9.09 10.66 -6.60
CA VAL A 119 -9.55 9.80 -7.71
C VAL A 119 -9.14 10.37 -9.06
N ALA A 120 -9.33 11.69 -9.28
CA ALA A 120 -8.89 12.35 -10.50
C ALA A 120 -7.36 12.21 -10.67
N PHE A 121 -6.60 12.47 -9.61
CA PHE A 121 -5.16 12.27 -9.56
C PHE A 121 -4.75 10.84 -9.93
N ALA A 122 -5.31 9.83 -9.24
CA ALA A 122 -4.92 8.43 -9.43
C ALA A 122 -5.26 7.90 -10.83
N ASN A 123 -6.36 8.35 -11.44
CA ASN A 123 -6.73 7.97 -12.80
C ASN A 123 -5.70 8.43 -13.86
N THR A 124 -4.90 9.47 -13.59
CA THR A 124 -3.82 9.90 -14.50
C THR A 124 -2.59 8.99 -14.49
N TRP A 125 -2.44 8.14 -13.47
CA TRP A 125 -1.29 7.25 -13.26
C TRP A 125 -1.51 5.81 -13.77
N LYS A 126 -2.57 5.57 -14.55
CA LYS A 126 -2.83 4.25 -15.16
C LYS A 126 -1.70 3.86 -16.11
N THR A 127 -1.22 2.63 -15.99
CA THR A 127 -0.17 2.08 -16.87
C THR A 127 -0.72 1.41 -18.12
N MET A 128 -2.03 1.18 -18.20
CA MET A 128 -2.72 0.60 -19.35
C MET A 128 -3.90 1.49 -19.73
N SER A 129 -3.97 1.89 -20.99
CA SER A 129 -5.04 2.77 -21.50
C SER A 129 -6.41 2.10 -21.48
N SER A 130 -6.47 0.76 -21.50
CA SER A 130 -7.69 -0.02 -21.40
C SER A 130 -8.30 -0.05 -19.99
N CYS A 131 -7.58 0.40 -18.96
CA CYS A 131 -8.13 0.47 -17.61
C CYS A 131 -9.19 1.57 -17.53
N PRO A 132 -10.42 1.26 -17.07
CA PRO A 132 -11.45 2.26 -16.88
C PRO A 132 -11.05 3.25 -15.78
N ASP A 133 -11.61 4.45 -15.83
CA ASP A 133 -11.50 5.39 -14.73
C ASP A 133 -12.29 4.91 -13.52
N VAL A 134 -11.68 5.01 -12.35
CA VAL A 134 -12.36 4.78 -11.08
C VAL A 134 -13.24 6.00 -10.78
N LYS A 135 -14.43 5.76 -10.24
CA LYS A 135 -15.33 6.82 -9.77
C LYS A 135 -15.19 7.01 -8.27
N THR A 136 -15.40 8.24 -7.80
CA THR A 136 -15.46 8.51 -6.37
C THR A 136 -16.63 7.77 -5.74
N SER A 137 -16.37 7.06 -4.65
CA SER A 137 -17.40 6.54 -3.75
C SER A 137 -17.34 7.32 -2.44
N PHE A 138 -18.52 7.69 -1.94
CA PHE A 138 -18.69 8.31 -0.63
C PHE A 138 -19.44 7.38 0.34
N GLU A 139 -19.56 6.10 -0.04
CA GLU A 139 -20.20 5.09 0.77
C GLU A 139 -19.37 4.80 2.01
N ASN A 140 -20.02 4.74 3.18
CA ASN A 140 -19.40 4.26 4.41
C ASN A 140 -19.63 2.75 4.52
N PRO A 141 -18.59 1.91 4.41
CA PRO A 141 -18.73 0.46 4.44
C PRO A 141 -19.35 -0.06 5.75
N CYS A 142 -19.09 0.61 6.88
CA CYS A 142 -19.67 0.19 8.17
C CYS A 142 -21.18 0.45 8.25
N SER A 143 -21.73 1.37 7.46
CA SER A 143 -23.19 1.60 7.42
C SER A 143 -23.96 0.52 6.65
N LEU A 144 -23.26 -0.40 5.98
CA LEU A 144 -23.86 -1.47 5.19
C LEU A 144 -24.13 -2.75 6.01
N SER A 145 -23.46 -2.91 7.15
CA SER A 145 -23.61 -4.08 8.03
C SER A 145 -23.36 -3.72 9.49
N ILE A 146 -24.42 -3.79 10.31
CA ILE A 146 -24.37 -3.56 11.76
C ILE A 146 -23.42 -4.56 12.45
N GLU A 147 -23.36 -5.80 11.95
CA GLU A 147 -22.49 -6.83 12.50
C GLU A 147 -21.01 -6.50 12.26
N ASN A 148 -20.66 -6.13 11.03
CA ASN A 148 -19.29 -5.73 10.70
C ASN A 148 -18.88 -4.47 11.45
N GLU A 149 -19.77 -3.47 11.53
CA GLU A 149 -19.53 -2.25 12.29
C GLU A 149 -19.25 -2.56 13.76
N LYS A 150 -20.06 -3.40 14.40
CA LYS A 150 -19.87 -3.75 15.82
C LYS A 150 -18.56 -4.51 16.05
N ASN A 151 -18.21 -5.43 15.16
CA ASN A 151 -16.95 -6.18 15.24
C ASN A 151 -15.74 -5.24 15.06
N ALA A 152 -15.76 -4.40 14.01
CA ALA A 152 -14.73 -3.41 13.75
C ALA A 152 -14.58 -2.44 14.93
N GLN A 153 -15.69 -1.93 15.47
CA GLN A 153 -15.69 -1.02 16.60
C GLN A 153 -15.05 -1.65 17.84
N HIS A 154 -15.31 -2.93 18.11
CA HIS A 154 -14.71 -3.63 19.22
C HIS A 154 -13.17 -3.66 19.09
N TRP A 155 -12.64 -4.19 17.99
CA TRP A 155 -11.20 -4.37 17.80
C TRP A 155 -10.46 -3.04 17.57
N CYS A 156 -10.94 -2.20 16.64
CA CYS A 156 -10.28 -0.96 16.27
C CYS A 156 -10.31 0.09 17.39
N SER A 157 -11.24 0.01 18.35
CA SER A 157 -11.26 0.93 19.50
C SER A 157 -10.05 0.79 20.41
N MET A 158 -9.41 -0.39 20.44
CA MET A 158 -8.22 -0.64 21.26
C MET A 158 -7.02 0.22 20.86
N LEU A 159 -6.91 0.61 19.59
CA LEU A 159 -5.88 1.54 19.11
C LEU A 159 -5.94 2.88 19.84
N SER A 160 -7.14 3.31 20.24
CA SER A 160 -7.40 4.59 20.91
C SER A 160 -7.62 4.48 22.42
N ASP A 161 -7.54 3.30 23.01
CA ASP A 161 -7.77 3.13 24.45
C ASP A 161 -6.61 3.74 25.25
N PRO A 162 -6.85 4.81 26.06
CA PRO A 162 -5.79 5.48 26.81
C PRO A 162 -5.19 4.60 27.93
N LYS A 163 -5.81 3.47 28.25
CA LYS A 163 -5.31 2.47 29.21
C LYS A 163 -4.97 1.14 28.52
N GLY A 164 -5.09 1.08 27.20
CA GLY A 164 -4.85 -0.12 26.41
C GLY A 164 -3.37 -0.36 26.11
N VAL A 165 -3.10 -1.47 25.44
CA VAL A 165 -1.73 -1.91 25.07
C VAL A 165 -1.02 -0.93 24.13
N PHE A 166 -1.78 -0.14 23.36
CA PHE A 166 -1.25 0.87 22.43
C PHE A 166 -1.03 2.25 23.08
N SER A 167 -1.46 2.45 24.32
CA SER A 167 -1.34 3.74 25.02
C SER A 167 0.09 4.31 25.09
N PRO A 168 1.18 3.51 25.20
CA PRO A 168 2.53 4.07 25.18
C PRO A 168 2.86 4.80 23.88
N CYS A 169 2.25 4.42 22.76
CA CYS A 169 2.48 5.02 21.44
C CYS A 169 1.73 6.33 21.23
N HIS A 170 0.73 6.67 22.06
CA HIS A 170 -0.16 7.82 21.83
C HIS A 170 0.55 9.18 21.90
N SER A 171 1.71 9.24 22.55
CA SER A 171 2.54 10.45 22.62
C SER A 171 3.26 10.76 21.30
N GLU A 172 3.57 9.73 20.52
CA GLU A 172 4.30 9.82 19.25
C GLU A 172 3.36 9.72 18.04
N ILE A 173 2.27 8.97 18.17
CA ILE A 173 1.34 8.63 17.10
C ILE A 173 -0.09 8.94 17.54
N ARG A 174 -0.77 9.82 16.79
CA ARG A 174 -2.19 10.11 17.03
C ARG A 174 -3.06 8.93 16.56
N PRO A 175 -3.81 8.26 17.46
CA PRO A 175 -4.49 7.00 17.13
C PRO A 175 -5.75 7.17 16.25
N ASP A 176 -6.35 8.37 16.21
CA ASP A 176 -7.64 8.60 15.54
C ASP A 176 -7.65 8.18 14.07
N THR A 177 -6.60 8.55 13.33
CA THR A 177 -6.48 8.23 11.91
C THR A 177 -6.36 6.72 11.68
N TYR A 178 -5.59 6.02 12.51
CA TYR A 178 -5.42 4.57 12.42
C TYR A 178 -6.70 3.83 12.79
N LYS A 179 -7.41 4.29 13.83
CA LYS A 179 -8.72 3.76 14.19
C LYS A 179 -9.74 3.93 13.07
N THR A 180 -9.83 5.11 12.44
CA THR A 180 -10.74 5.35 11.32
C THR A 180 -10.42 4.44 10.13
N ASN A 181 -9.14 4.27 9.79
CA ASN A 181 -8.73 3.35 8.73
C ASN A 181 -9.05 1.89 9.07
N CYS A 182 -8.74 1.45 10.29
CA CYS A 182 -9.08 0.12 10.78
C CYS A 182 -10.59 -0.15 10.68
N MET A 183 -11.45 0.81 11.06
CA MET A 183 -12.89 0.69 10.91
C MET A 183 -13.29 0.49 9.45
N TYR A 184 -12.79 1.36 8.56
CA TYR A 184 -13.09 1.30 7.14
C TYR A 184 -12.69 -0.04 6.52
N ASP A 185 -11.44 -0.48 6.74
CA ASP A 185 -10.89 -1.71 6.18
C ASP A 185 -11.61 -2.96 6.73
N SER A 186 -11.88 -2.99 8.04
CA SER A 186 -12.58 -4.11 8.69
C SER A 186 -14.02 -4.26 8.20
N CYS A 187 -14.70 -3.16 7.88
CA CYS A 187 -16.08 -3.19 7.38
C CYS A 187 -16.19 -3.44 5.88
N ASN A 188 -15.22 -2.94 5.10
CA ASN A 188 -15.25 -3.02 3.63
C ASN A 188 -14.73 -4.35 3.09
N CYS A 189 -13.81 -4.99 3.81
CA CYS A 189 -13.09 -6.16 3.31
C CYS A 189 -13.89 -7.46 3.49
N GLU A 190 -13.95 -8.28 2.45
CA GLU A 190 -14.59 -9.61 2.47
C GLU A 190 -14.13 -10.46 3.68
N LYS A 191 -12.84 -10.42 4.00
CA LYS A 191 -12.25 -11.05 5.19
C LYS A 191 -11.93 -10.00 6.25
N SER A 192 -12.95 -9.66 7.03
CA SER A 192 -12.88 -8.63 8.08
C SER A 192 -11.68 -8.81 9.03
N GLU A 193 -11.41 -10.04 9.49
CA GLU A 193 -10.31 -10.32 10.42
C GLU A 193 -8.91 -10.08 9.80
N ASP A 194 -8.69 -10.50 8.55
CA ASP A 194 -7.40 -10.28 7.87
C ASP A 194 -7.11 -8.78 7.72
N CYS A 195 -8.13 -8.00 7.35
CA CYS A 195 -8.02 -6.56 7.16
C CYS A 195 -7.91 -5.80 8.50
N MET A 196 -8.60 -6.24 9.53
CA MET A 196 -8.45 -5.72 10.90
C MET A 196 -7.02 -5.96 11.42
N CYS A 197 -6.52 -7.20 11.34
CA CYS A 197 -5.16 -7.56 11.77
C CYS A 197 -4.06 -6.86 10.95
N ALA A 198 -4.38 -6.41 9.73
CA ALA A 198 -3.46 -5.63 8.91
C ALA A 198 -3.38 -4.15 9.32
N ALA A 199 -4.43 -3.64 9.99
CA ALA A 199 -4.61 -2.23 10.30
C ALA A 199 -4.32 -1.88 11.78
N VAL A 200 -4.26 -2.88 12.66
CA VAL A 200 -3.96 -2.76 14.10
C VAL A 200 -2.47 -2.85 14.40
#